data_AF-A0AAU7V956-F1
#
_entry.id   AF-A0AAU7V956-F1
#
_cell.length_a   1.000
_cell.length_b   1.000
_cell.length_c   1.000
_cell.angle_alpha   90.00
_cell.angle_beta   90.00
_cell.angle_gamma   90.00
#
_symmetry.space_group_name_H-M   'P 1'
#
loop_
_entity.id
_entity.type
_entity.pdbx_description
1 polymer ?
#
loop_
_entity_poly.entity_id
_entity_poly.type
_entity_poly.pdbx_seq_one_letter_code
_entity_poly.pdbx_strand_id
1 'polypeptide(L)'
;MPNGAELEYLLDTAAPRARLEEVKGQLLIVTDDGQRVNPGSPHLYKAGIFSFRLRGTSYYETAVKYGDFSPGTKLRLVREPDNEYDSNAIAIYAPRARNKAGYVNKLNAKRIAPLLDRGDKLVCISCRGTGPGRAGEVVPRVLVLQDQLLAQLWKEL
;
A
#
# COMPACT_ATOMS: atom_id res chain seq x y z
N MET A 1 18.78 3.14 -7.95
CA MET A 1 18.42 3.77 -6.66
C MET A 1 17.45 4.89 -7.00
N PRO A 2 16.35 5.07 -6.26
CA PRO A 2 15.66 6.36 -6.29
C PRO A 2 16.72 7.39 -5.90
N ASN A 3 17.07 8.28 -6.82
CA ASN A 3 17.96 9.39 -6.47
C ASN A 3 17.19 10.35 -5.55
N GLY A 4 17.89 11.23 -4.85
CA GLY A 4 17.24 12.26 -4.01
C GLY A 4 16.20 13.08 -4.79
N ALA A 5 16.41 13.24 -6.10
CA ALA A 5 15.51 13.95 -7.01
C ALA A 5 14.13 13.27 -7.13
N GLU A 6 14.03 11.93 -7.23
CA GLU A 6 12.72 11.24 -7.25
C GLU A 6 11.88 11.52 -6.00
N LEU A 7 12.53 11.72 -4.84
CA LEU A 7 11.83 12.00 -3.58
C LEU A 7 11.44 13.45 -3.45
N GLU A 8 12.34 14.38 -3.79
CA GLU A 8 12.02 15.81 -3.83
C GLU A 8 10.86 16.08 -4.79
N TYR A 9 10.84 15.39 -5.93
CA TYR A 9 9.78 15.48 -6.92
C TYR A 9 8.41 14.98 -6.39
N LEU A 10 8.40 13.90 -5.61
CA LEU A 10 7.19 13.40 -4.94
C LEU A 10 6.75 14.27 -3.76
N LEU A 11 7.69 14.93 -3.10
CA LEU A 11 7.48 15.74 -1.90
C LEU A 11 7.16 17.21 -2.20
N ASP A 12 7.19 17.64 -3.47
CA ASP A 12 6.87 19.02 -3.86
C ASP A 12 5.43 19.38 -3.43
N THR A 13 5.35 20.10 -2.31
CA THR A 13 4.14 20.22 -1.47
C THR A 13 2.97 20.97 -2.09
N ALA A 14 3.18 21.66 -3.22
CA ALA A 14 2.13 22.44 -3.89
C ALA A 14 1.27 21.57 -4.83
N ALA A 15 1.86 20.54 -5.43
CA ALA A 15 1.20 19.51 -6.22
C ALA A 15 2.19 18.35 -6.37
N PRO A 16 1.86 17.13 -5.90
CA PRO A 16 2.73 16.00 -6.20
C PRO A 16 2.78 15.87 -7.72
N ARG A 17 3.99 15.99 -8.26
CA ARG A 17 4.26 15.82 -9.69
C ARG A 17 4.28 14.33 -10.01
N ALA A 18 3.22 13.63 -9.66
CA ALA A 18 3.10 12.21 -9.96
C ALA A 18 1.63 11.80 -9.96
N ARG A 19 1.37 10.73 -10.70
CA ARG A 19 0.06 10.08 -10.78
C ARG A 19 0.19 8.59 -10.57
N LEU A 20 -0.92 7.94 -10.23
CA LEU A 20 -1.06 6.50 -10.31
C LEU A 20 -1.44 6.12 -11.74
N GLU A 21 -0.65 5.23 -12.34
CA GLU A 21 -0.90 4.71 -13.70
C GLU A 21 -0.88 3.19 -13.68
N GLU A 22 -1.85 2.57 -14.36
CA GLU A 22 -1.84 1.12 -14.55
C GLU A 22 -0.92 0.73 -15.71
N VAL A 23 0.14 0.00 -15.39
CA VAL A 23 1.15 -0.47 -16.35
C VAL A 23 1.27 -1.99 -16.21
N LYS A 24 0.87 -2.72 -17.26
CA LYS A 24 0.95 -4.20 -17.32
C LYS A 24 0.30 -4.89 -16.10
N GLY A 25 -0.88 -4.45 -15.69
CA GLY A 25 -1.61 -5.01 -14.55
C GLY A 25 -1.00 -4.67 -13.19
N GLN A 26 -0.22 -3.59 -13.11
CA GLN A 26 0.31 -3.03 -11.86
C GLN A 26 0.00 -1.56 -11.79
N LEU A 27 -0.46 -1.09 -10.63
CA LEU A 27 -0.59 0.33 -10.37
C LEU A 27 0.76 0.86 -9.88
N LEU A 28 1.36 1.75 -10.66
CA LEU A 28 2.66 2.36 -10.37
C LEU A 28 2.49 3.86 -10.12
N ILE A 29 3.40 4.43 -9.34
CA ILE A 29 3.55 5.88 -9.24
C ILE A 29 4.43 6.30 -10.42
N VAL A 30 3.92 7.20 -11.25
CA VAL A 30 4.58 7.73 -12.44
C VAL A 30 4.68 9.23 -12.31
N THR A 31 5.89 9.76 -12.42
CA THR A 31 6.18 11.19 -12.38
C THR A 31 5.72 11.88 -13.67
N ASP A 32 5.58 13.20 -13.67
CA ASP A 32 5.07 13.94 -14.84
C ASP A 32 6.04 13.87 -16.03
N ASP A 33 7.33 13.71 -15.78
CA ASP A 33 8.36 13.44 -16.80
C ASP A 33 8.35 11.98 -17.32
N GLY A 34 7.39 11.16 -16.87
CA GLY A 34 7.17 9.79 -17.32
C GLY A 34 8.03 8.74 -16.63
N GLN A 35 8.85 9.11 -15.64
CA GLN A 35 9.63 8.14 -14.87
C GLN A 35 8.74 7.31 -13.95
N ARG A 36 9.07 6.03 -13.82
CA ARG A 36 8.36 5.11 -12.92
C ARG A 36 9.10 5.05 -11.60
N VAL A 37 8.41 5.44 -10.54
CA VAL A 37 8.97 5.36 -9.19
C VAL A 37 9.08 3.91 -8.78
N ASN A 38 10.28 3.49 -8.36
CA ASN A 38 10.51 2.13 -7.89
C ASN A 38 9.69 1.85 -6.62
N PRO A 39 8.69 0.93 -6.64
CA PRO A 39 7.90 0.62 -5.46
C PRO A 39 8.70 -0.04 -4.33
N GLY A 40 9.90 -0.56 -4.61
CA GLY A 40 10.84 -1.08 -3.61
C GLY A 40 11.76 -0.02 -3.01
N SER A 41 11.64 1.24 -3.44
CA SER A 41 12.40 2.36 -2.91
C SER A 41 12.32 2.40 -1.38
N PRO A 42 13.46 2.30 -0.67
CA PRO A 42 13.46 2.43 0.78
C PRO A 42 13.17 3.87 1.21
N HIS A 43 13.07 4.83 0.29
CA HIS A 43 12.90 6.23 0.62
C HIS A 43 11.47 6.73 0.48
N LEU A 44 10.56 5.97 -0.15
CA LEU A 44 9.15 6.35 -0.29
C LEU A 44 8.49 6.72 1.04
N TYR A 45 8.90 6.11 2.15
CA TYR A 45 8.33 6.44 3.46
C TYR A 45 8.60 7.89 3.88
N LYS A 46 9.67 8.52 3.36
CA LYS A 46 9.94 9.96 3.61
C LYS A 46 8.88 10.84 2.97
N ALA A 47 8.27 10.37 1.88
CA ALA A 47 7.11 10.98 1.23
C ALA A 47 5.77 10.55 1.85
N GLY A 48 5.77 9.86 3.00
CA GLY A 48 4.55 9.31 3.61
C GLY A 48 3.94 8.15 2.83
N ILE A 49 4.67 7.56 1.87
CA ILE A 49 4.21 6.45 1.04
C ILE A 49 4.90 5.16 1.52
N PHE A 50 4.10 4.18 1.94
CA PHE A 50 4.59 2.89 2.41
C PHE A 50 4.23 1.79 1.42
N SER A 51 5.21 1.30 0.66
CA SER A 51 5.05 0.22 -0.30
C SER A 51 5.58 -1.10 0.23
N PHE A 52 4.80 -2.17 0.14
CA PHE A 52 5.22 -3.51 0.57
C PHE A 52 4.35 -4.63 0.02
N ARG A 53 4.86 -5.86 0.09
CA ARG A 53 4.06 -7.08 -0.07
C ARG A 53 3.42 -7.47 1.27
N LEU A 54 2.19 -7.97 1.24
CA LEU A 54 1.55 -8.57 2.42
C LEU A 54 2.45 -9.68 3.01
N ARG A 55 2.43 -9.80 4.34
CA ARG A 55 3.13 -10.85 5.08
C ARG A 55 2.16 -11.83 5.73
N GLY A 56 2.60 -13.07 5.91
CA GLY A 56 1.78 -14.12 6.52
C GLY A 56 0.65 -14.64 5.64
N THR A 57 0.67 -14.38 4.33
CA THR A 57 -0.41 -14.78 3.40
C THR A 57 -0.66 -16.29 3.35
N SER A 58 0.37 -17.10 3.59
CA SER A 58 0.28 -18.57 3.67
C SER A 58 -0.57 -19.07 4.85
N TYR A 59 -0.76 -18.27 5.90
CA TYR A 59 -1.66 -18.60 7.00
C TYR A 59 -3.13 -18.22 6.70
N TYR A 60 -3.37 -17.50 5.61
CA TYR A 60 -4.66 -16.89 5.27
C TYR A 60 -5.02 -17.11 3.80
N GLU A 61 -4.63 -18.25 3.23
CA GLU A 61 -4.75 -18.52 1.79
C GLU A 61 -6.18 -18.37 1.27
N THR A 62 -7.19 -18.82 2.01
CA THR A 62 -8.60 -18.64 1.65
C THR A 62 -8.99 -17.16 1.55
N ALA A 63 -8.56 -16.33 2.50
CA ALA A 63 -8.85 -14.90 2.47
C ALA A 63 -8.13 -14.20 1.33
N VAL A 64 -6.90 -14.61 1.01
CA VAL A 64 -6.15 -14.14 -0.17
C VAL A 64 -6.84 -14.59 -1.46
N LYS A 65 -7.33 -15.82 -1.53
CA LYS A 65 -7.97 -16.42 -2.71
C LYS A 65 -9.25 -15.73 -3.13
N TYR A 66 -10.11 -15.44 -2.16
CA TYR A 66 -11.45 -14.92 -2.42
C TYR A 66 -11.56 -13.42 -2.18
N GLY A 67 -10.52 -12.78 -1.64
CA GLY A 67 -10.44 -11.33 -1.53
C GLY A 67 -10.14 -10.67 -2.87
N ASP A 68 -10.68 -9.47 -3.08
CA ASP A 68 -10.29 -8.63 -4.21
C ASP A 68 -9.01 -7.86 -3.88
N PHE A 69 -7.94 -8.17 -4.59
CA PHE A 69 -6.66 -7.49 -4.56
C PHE A 69 -6.26 -6.96 -5.93
N SER A 70 -7.23 -6.74 -6.82
CA SER A 70 -6.98 -6.12 -8.13
C SER A 70 -6.30 -4.75 -7.95
N PRO A 71 -5.39 -4.33 -8.86
CA PRO A 71 -4.79 -3.00 -8.80
C PRO A 71 -5.85 -1.89 -8.66
N GLY A 72 -5.62 -0.94 -7.76
CA GLY A 72 -6.56 0.14 -7.43
C GLY A 72 -7.57 -0.20 -6.33
N THR A 73 -7.79 -1.48 -6.01
CA THR A 73 -8.75 -1.88 -4.97
C THR A 73 -8.33 -1.36 -3.59
N LYS A 74 -9.23 -0.63 -2.91
CA LYS A 74 -9.04 -0.17 -1.53
C LYS A 74 -9.16 -1.32 -0.54
N LEU A 75 -8.15 -1.50 0.31
CA LEU A 75 -8.09 -2.53 1.34
C LEU A 75 -8.31 -1.92 2.72
N ARG A 76 -8.70 -2.74 3.70
CA ARG A 76 -8.89 -2.28 5.08
C ARG A 76 -7.63 -2.53 5.91
N LEU A 77 -7.18 -1.49 6.60
CA LEU A 77 -6.18 -1.55 7.66
C LEU A 77 -6.90 -1.73 9.00
N VAL A 78 -6.52 -2.74 9.78
CA VAL A 78 -7.09 -2.99 11.11
C VAL A 78 -5.96 -3.13 12.11
N ARG A 79 -5.92 -2.24 13.11
CA ARG A 79 -4.96 -2.32 14.22
C ARG A 79 -5.26 -3.54 15.09
N GLU A 80 -4.22 -4.26 15.49
CA GLU A 80 -4.25 -5.33 16.50
C GLU A 80 -3.22 -4.97 17.60
N PRO A 81 -3.48 -3.97 18.48
CA PRO A 81 -2.50 -3.51 19.47
C PRO A 81 -2.17 -4.56 20.54
N ASP A 82 -3.11 -5.46 20.82
CA ASP A 82 -2.97 -6.56 21.79
C ASP A 82 -2.41 -7.83 21.15
N ASN A 83 -1.85 -7.75 19.94
CA ASN A 83 -1.23 -8.89 19.28
C ASN A 83 0.00 -9.37 20.07
N GLU A 84 0.00 -10.65 20.47
CA GLU A 84 1.02 -11.24 21.34
C GLU A 84 2.46 -11.18 20.80
N TYR A 85 2.63 -11.02 19.48
CA TYR A 85 3.94 -11.02 18.82
C TYR A 85 4.47 -9.63 18.45
N ASP A 86 3.58 -8.65 18.23
CA ASP A 86 3.92 -7.30 17.79
C ASP A 86 2.78 -6.31 18.10
N SER A 87 2.96 -5.43 19.07
CA SER A 87 1.97 -4.40 19.43
C SER A 87 1.72 -3.38 18.30
N ASN A 88 2.60 -3.32 17.30
CA ASN A 88 2.37 -2.51 16.10
C ASN A 88 1.59 -3.26 15.02
N ALA A 89 1.10 -4.48 15.26
CA ALA A 89 0.46 -5.29 14.23
C ALA A 89 -0.71 -4.58 13.55
N ILE A 90 -0.71 -4.65 12.21
CA ILE A 90 -1.78 -4.12 11.37
C ILE A 90 -2.18 -5.22 10.39
N ALA A 91 -3.39 -5.75 10.59
CA ALA A 91 -3.98 -6.73 9.70
C ALA A 91 -4.55 -6.05 8.45
N ILE A 92 -4.42 -6.72 7.31
CA ILE A 92 -4.96 -6.31 6.02
C ILE A 92 -6.13 -7.20 5.64
N TYR A 93 -7.24 -6.59 5.26
CA TYR A 93 -8.42 -7.28 4.75
C TYR A 93 -8.76 -6.78 3.35
N ALA A 94 -9.18 -7.71 2.49
CA ALA A 94 -9.86 -7.36 1.24
C ALA A 94 -11.18 -6.60 1.52
N PRO A 95 -11.73 -5.88 0.53
CA PRO A 95 -13.02 -5.20 0.68
C PRO A 95 -14.09 -6.19 1.15
N ARG A 96 -14.85 -5.81 2.18
CA ARG A 96 -15.98 -6.60 2.74
C ARG A 96 -15.60 -8.00 3.25
N ALA A 97 -14.33 -8.39 3.25
CA ALA A 97 -13.89 -9.69 3.75
C ALA A 97 -13.95 -9.75 5.28
N ARG A 98 -14.40 -10.89 5.81
CA ARG A 98 -14.46 -11.17 7.25
C ARG A 98 -13.11 -11.62 7.82
N ASN A 99 -12.28 -12.26 7.00
CA ASN A 99 -10.99 -12.81 7.40
C ASN A 99 -9.85 -11.93 6.89
N LYS A 100 -8.80 -11.77 7.71
CA LYS A 100 -7.57 -11.08 7.28
C LYS A 100 -6.87 -11.91 6.23
N ALA A 101 -6.23 -11.22 5.29
CA ALA A 101 -5.42 -11.82 4.24
C ALA A 101 -3.93 -11.80 4.55
N GLY A 102 -3.53 -11.08 5.60
CA GLY A 102 -2.15 -10.98 6.05
C GLY A 102 -1.91 -9.71 6.84
N TYR A 103 -0.65 -9.33 6.91
CA TYR A 103 -0.18 -8.23 7.75
C TYR A 103 0.71 -7.26 6.98
N VAL A 104 0.74 -6.03 7.49
CA VAL A 104 1.82 -5.08 7.23
C VAL A 104 3.13 -5.67 7.76
N ASN A 105 4.23 -5.52 7.02
CA ASN A 105 5.52 -6.00 7.52
C ASN A 105 5.98 -5.20 8.76
N LYS A 106 6.76 -5.82 9.66
CA LYS A 106 7.18 -5.21 10.94
C LYS A 106 7.82 -3.82 10.81
N LEU A 107 8.65 -3.60 9.78
CA LEU A 107 9.32 -2.31 9.58
C LEU A 107 8.32 -1.19 9.25
N ASN A 108 7.37 -1.46 8.37
CA ASN A 108 6.32 -0.49 8.04
C ASN A 108 5.27 -0.38 9.16
N ALA A 109 4.97 -1.48 9.86
CA ALA A 109 4.05 -1.49 10.99
C ALA A 109 4.50 -0.51 12.08
N LYS A 110 5.80 -0.51 12.45
CA LYS A 110 6.40 0.45 13.38
C LYS A 110 6.20 1.93 12.99
N ARG A 111 6.05 2.23 11.70
CA ARG A 111 5.84 3.59 11.20
C ARG A 111 4.36 3.94 11.05
N ILE A 112 3.55 2.97 10.61
CA ILE A 112 2.13 3.15 10.29
C ILE A 112 1.25 3.08 11.54
N ALA A 113 1.57 2.20 12.50
CA ALA A 113 0.75 2.02 13.69
C ALA A 113 0.57 3.31 14.49
N PRO A 114 1.62 4.09 14.82
CA PRO A 114 1.45 5.37 15.51
C PRO A 114 0.63 6.40 14.73
N LEU A 115 0.67 6.36 13.38
CA LEU A 115 -0.16 7.22 12.53
C LEU A 115 -1.64 6.82 12.64
N LEU A 116 -1.95 5.52 12.59
CA LEU A 116 -3.31 5.05 12.80
C LEU A 116 -3.81 5.34 14.22
N ASP A 117 -2.95 5.14 15.23
CA ASP A 117 -3.30 5.32 16.64
C ASP A 117 -3.55 6.81 16.99
N ARG A 118 -2.94 7.76 16.25
CA ARG A 118 -3.26 9.20 16.38
C ARG A 118 -4.54 9.62 15.65
N GLY A 119 -5.12 8.74 14.84
CA GLY A 119 -6.29 9.02 14.01
C GLY A 119 -5.98 9.56 12.61
N ASP A 120 -4.75 9.42 12.11
CA ASP A 120 -4.44 9.81 10.73
C ASP A 120 -5.27 9.01 9.73
N LYS A 121 -5.80 9.70 8.71
CA LYS A 121 -6.60 9.09 7.64
C LYS A 121 -5.70 8.41 6.63
N LEU A 122 -5.24 7.21 6.96
CA LEU A 122 -4.47 6.37 6.04
C LEU A 122 -5.38 5.47 5.21
N VAL A 123 -5.04 5.34 3.95
CA VAL A 123 -5.68 4.46 2.98
C VAL A 123 -4.69 3.40 2.50
N CYS A 124 -5.18 2.19 2.31
CA CYS A 124 -4.42 1.10 1.72
C CYS A 124 -5.02 0.76 0.36
N ILE A 125 -4.21 0.71 -0.69
CA ILE A 125 -4.62 0.29 -2.02
C ILE A 125 -3.76 -0.87 -2.49
N SER A 126 -4.37 -1.83 -3.19
CA SER A 126 -3.61 -2.84 -3.92
C SER A 126 -2.97 -2.22 -5.16
N CYS A 127 -1.69 -2.51 -5.37
CA CYS A 127 -0.95 -2.09 -6.56
C CYS A 127 -0.61 -3.26 -7.46
N ARG A 128 -0.65 -4.47 -6.92
CA ARG A 128 -0.51 -5.70 -7.68
C ARG A 128 -1.17 -6.81 -6.89
N GLY A 129 -2.01 -7.60 -7.53
CA GLY A 129 -2.68 -8.74 -6.94
C GLY A 129 -3.65 -9.34 -7.95
N THR A 130 -4.59 -10.13 -7.48
CA THR A 130 -5.58 -10.78 -8.31
C THR A 130 -6.99 -10.48 -7.80
N GLY A 131 -7.98 -10.58 -8.69
CA GLY A 131 -9.39 -10.53 -8.31
C GLY A 131 -9.85 -11.82 -7.61
N PRO A 132 -11.06 -11.83 -7.05
CA PRO A 132 -11.61 -12.98 -6.32
C PRO A 132 -11.60 -14.27 -7.15
N GLY A 133 -11.23 -15.38 -6.51
CA GLY A 133 -11.24 -16.72 -7.12
C GLY A 133 -9.99 -17.06 -7.94
N ARG A 134 -9.06 -16.11 -8.14
CA ARG A 134 -7.81 -16.29 -8.90
C ARG A 134 -6.58 -16.48 -8.00
N ALA A 135 -6.69 -17.33 -6.97
CA ALA A 135 -5.59 -17.58 -6.03
C ALA A 135 -4.36 -18.21 -6.69
N GLY A 136 -3.19 -17.88 -6.12
CA GLY A 136 -1.98 -18.70 -6.23
C GLY A 136 -0.85 -18.09 -7.06
N GLU A 137 -1.10 -17.03 -7.82
CA GLU A 137 -0.10 -16.53 -8.78
C GLU A 137 0.76 -15.39 -8.23
N VAL A 138 0.24 -14.56 -7.32
CA VAL A 138 0.93 -13.34 -6.85
C VAL A 138 0.58 -12.99 -5.41
N VAL A 139 1.60 -12.79 -4.57
CA VAL A 139 1.43 -12.14 -3.25
C VAL A 139 1.08 -10.66 -3.44
N PRO A 140 -0.05 -10.16 -2.89
CA PRO A 140 -0.45 -8.78 -3.10
C PRO A 140 0.61 -7.77 -2.63
N ARG A 141 0.88 -6.78 -3.48
CA ARG A 141 1.65 -5.57 -3.13
C ARG A 141 0.69 -4.42 -2.94
N VAL A 142 0.91 -3.63 -1.91
CA VAL A 142 0.06 -2.52 -1.53
C VAL A 142 0.86 -1.24 -1.34
N LEU A 143 0.15 -0.12 -1.45
CA LEU A 143 0.59 1.19 -0.96
C LEU A 143 -0.30 1.60 0.22
N VAL A 144 0.33 2.09 1.27
CA VAL A 144 -0.34 2.82 2.36
C VAL A 144 0.15 4.26 2.34
N LEU A 145 -0.77 5.21 2.39
CA LEU A 145 -0.51 6.65 2.32
C LEU A 145 -1.71 7.43 2.89
N GLN A 146 -1.56 8.73 3.07
CA GLN A 146 -2.69 9.59 3.47
C GLN A 146 -3.75 9.66 2.36
N ASP A 147 -5.01 9.80 2.76
CA ASP A 147 -6.15 9.93 1.84
C ASP A 147 -6.01 11.13 0.87
N GLN A 148 -5.50 12.26 1.36
CA GLN A 148 -5.25 13.46 0.55
C GLN A 148 -4.17 13.21 -0.50
N LEU A 149 -3.06 12.57 -0.12
CA LEU A 149 -1.99 12.23 -1.05
C LEU A 149 -2.47 11.23 -2.10
N LEU A 150 -3.28 10.22 -1.70
CA LEU A 150 -3.90 9.31 -2.65
C LEU A 150 -4.79 10.08 -3.64
N ALA A 151 -5.61 11.02 -3.15
CA ALA A 151 -6.50 11.81 -3.99
C ALA A 151 -5.71 12.68 -4.97
N GLN A 152 -4.55 13.22 -4.57
CA GLN A 152 -3.68 13.97 -5.46
C GLN A 152 -3.08 13.06 -6.54
N LEU A 153 -2.55 11.89 -6.18
CA LEU A 153 -1.97 10.95 -7.14
C LEU A 153 -3.01 10.34 -8.10
N TRP A 154 -4.30 10.32 -7.75
CA TRP A 154 -5.37 9.85 -8.64
C TRP A 154 -5.90 10.90 -9.60
N LYS A 155 -5.58 12.18 -9.41
CA LYS A 155 -5.96 13.20 -10.39
C LYS A 155 -5.15 12.97 -11.65
N GLU A 156 -5.84 12.88 -12.78
CA GLU A 156 -5.21 13.10 -14.07
C GLU A 156 -4.72 14.56 -14.10
N LEU A 157 -3.49 14.77 -14.59
CA LEU A 157 -2.90 16.11 -14.78
C LEU A 157 -3.54 16.83 -15.95
#